data_AF-A0A1G1APH9-F1
#
_entry.id   AF-A0A1G1APH9-F1
#
_cell.length_a   1.000
_cell.length_b   1.000
_cell.length_c   1.000
_cell.angle_alpha   90.00
_cell.angle_beta   90.00
_cell.angle_gamma   90.00
#
_symmetry.space_group_name_H-M   'P 1'
#
loop_
_entity.id
_entity.type
_entity.pdbx_description
1 polymer ?
#
loop_
_entity_poly.entity_id
_entity_poly.type
_entity_poly.pdbx_seq_one_letter_code
_entity_poly.pdbx_strand_id
1 'polypeptide(L)'
;MLDKGERDVNRWSYYDEYLKSNKIKKARDEYAELDDLVVQKIRSGEIPKAVDVRASLRKICEAGGKTLHRFATNQADFEDSLQSAEARGAGDHVFQKLKKFRDWIIDSNAEEGILELNGDARKRCAFELEKIRKRSEILLNKLNNKF
;
A
#
# COMPACT_ATOMS: atom_id res chain seq x y z
N MET A 1 -4.99 -22.56 3.45
CA MET A 1 -3.80 -21.91 4.09
C MET A 1 -2.76 -22.93 4.51
N LEU A 2 -3.13 -24.01 5.20
CA LEU A 2 -2.25 -25.17 5.41
C LEU A 2 -1.80 -25.79 4.07
N ASP A 3 -2.72 -25.93 3.11
CA ASP A 3 -2.42 -26.41 1.75
C ASP A 3 -1.51 -25.46 0.95
N LYS A 4 -1.26 -24.25 1.46
CA LYS A 4 -0.33 -23.26 0.90
C LYS A 4 1.02 -23.24 1.66
N GLY A 5 1.30 -24.30 2.41
CA GLY A 5 2.57 -24.53 3.10
C GLY A 5 2.76 -23.68 4.37
N GLU A 6 1.70 -23.08 4.92
CA GLU A 6 1.83 -22.30 6.14
C GLU A 6 1.86 -23.21 7.38
N ARG A 7 2.92 -23.07 8.18
CA ARG A 7 3.17 -23.90 9.37
C ARG A 7 3.42 -23.07 10.63
N ASP A 8 3.53 -21.75 10.50
CA ASP A 8 3.70 -20.86 11.65
C ASP A 8 2.35 -20.62 12.33
N VAL A 9 2.22 -21.18 13.53
CA VAL A 9 1.01 -21.09 14.36
C VAL A 9 0.69 -19.65 14.74
N ASN A 10 1.70 -18.77 14.83
CA ASN A 10 1.49 -17.36 15.17
C ASN A 10 0.72 -16.60 14.09
N ARG A 11 0.65 -17.13 12.86
CA ARG A 11 -0.09 -16.55 11.74
C ARG A 11 -1.53 -17.03 11.65
N TRP A 12 -1.95 -18.00 12.46
CA TRP A 12 -3.28 -18.58 12.39
C TRP A 12 -4.39 -17.56 12.64
N SER A 13 -4.16 -16.61 13.55
CA SER A 13 -5.10 -15.50 13.82
C SER A 13 -5.37 -14.64 12.58
N TYR A 14 -4.40 -14.49 11.67
CA TYR A 14 -4.59 -13.76 10.41
C TYR A 14 -5.55 -14.50 9.50
N TYR A 15 -5.35 -15.81 9.33
CA TYR A 15 -6.19 -16.62 8.44
C TYR A 15 -7.59 -16.83 9.01
N ASP A 16 -7.70 -16.91 10.32
CA ASP A 16 -8.98 -16.97 11.00
C ASP A 16 -9.81 -15.71 10.71
N GLU A 17 -9.23 -14.51 10.86
CA GLU A 17 -9.89 -13.26 10.47
C GLU A 17 -10.18 -13.18 8.96
N TYR A 18 -9.26 -13.68 8.13
CA TYR A 18 -9.41 -13.73 6.67
C TYR A 18 -10.62 -14.56 6.23
N LEU A 19 -10.81 -15.73 6.83
CA LEU A 19 -11.87 -16.67 6.47
C LEU A 19 -13.25 -16.30 7.03
N LYS A 20 -13.30 -15.55 8.14
CA LYS A 20 -14.56 -15.14 8.81
C LYS A 20 -15.35 -14.06 8.05
N SER A 21 -14.69 -13.21 7.26
CA SER A 21 -15.32 -12.05 6.65
C SER A 21 -16.07 -12.40 5.36
N ASN A 22 -17.39 -12.18 5.33
CA ASN A 22 -18.20 -12.34 4.12
C ASN A 22 -17.74 -11.46 2.94
N LYS A 23 -17.16 -10.28 3.23
CA LYS A 23 -16.63 -9.38 2.18
C LYS A 23 -15.38 -9.96 1.55
N ILE A 24 -14.50 -10.51 2.38
CA ILE A 24 -13.29 -11.20 1.92
C ILE A 24 -13.67 -12.47 1.16
N LYS A 25 -14.64 -13.24 1.66
CA LYS A 25 -15.17 -14.43 0.96
C LYS A 25 -15.59 -14.11 -0.47
N LYS A 26 -16.39 -13.06 -0.69
CA LYS A 26 -16.78 -12.63 -2.05
C LYS A 26 -15.58 -12.27 -2.93
N ALA A 27 -14.58 -11.60 -2.36
CA ALA A 27 -13.36 -11.26 -3.10
C ALA A 27 -12.55 -12.52 -3.48
N ARG A 28 -12.53 -13.55 -2.62
CA ARG A 28 -11.90 -14.84 -2.94
C ARG A 28 -12.62 -15.58 -4.05
N ASP A 29 -13.95 -15.51 -4.05
CA ASP A 29 -14.77 -16.11 -5.11
C ASP A 29 -14.54 -15.40 -6.47
N GLU A 30 -14.26 -14.10 -6.45
CA GLU A 30 -13.97 -13.29 -7.65
C GLU A 30 -12.51 -13.42 -8.12
N TYR A 31 -11.55 -13.56 -7.19
CA TYR A 31 -10.12 -13.59 -7.46
C TYR A 31 -9.49 -14.84 -6.85
N ALA A 32 -9.35 -15.91 -7.66
CA ALA A 32 -8.78 -17.19 -7.21
C ALA A 32 -7.35 -17.07 -6.64
N GLU A 33 -6.56 -16.10 -7.12
CA GLU A 33 -5.18 -15.86 -6.67
C GLU A 33 -5.09 -15.10 -5.33
N LEU A 34 -6.20 -14.57 -4.83
CA LEU A 34 -6.21 -13.73 -3.63
C LEU A 34 -5.72 -14.47 -2.38
N ASP A 35 -6.01 -15.77 -2.28
CA ASP A 35 -5.56 -16.62 -1.17
C ASP A 35 -4.03 -16.68 -1.12
N ASP A 36 -3.39 -16.90 -2.27
CA ASP A 36 -1.94 -17.01 -2.39
C ASP A 36 -1.25 -15.67 -2.12
N LEU A 37 -1.82 -14.60 -2.68
CA LEU A 37 -1.32 -13.25 -2.45
C LEU A 37 -1.38 -12.88 -0.96
N VAL A 38 -2.50 -13.10 -0.29
CA VAL A 38 -2.64 -12.73 1.13
C VAL A 38 -1.67 -13.52 2.01
N VAL A 39 -1.46 -14.81 1.72
CA VAL A 39 -0.43 -15.62 2.40
C VAL A 39 0.96 -15.01 2.18
N GLN A 40 1.31 -14.64 0.94
CA GLN A 40 2.59 -14.01 0.62
C GLN A 40 2.78 -12.70 1.39
N LYS A 41 1.74 -11.85 1.45
CA LYS A 41 1.77 -10.52 2.08
C LYS A 41 1.86 -10.58 3.61
N ILE A 42 1.25 -11.60 4.23
CA ILE A 42 1.44 -11.88 5.67
C ILE A 42 2.87 -12.36 5.92
N ARG A 43 3.41 -13.22 5.05
CA ARG A 43 4.79 -13.74 5.19
C ARG A 43 5.85 -12.66 5.03
N SER A 44 5.65 -11.70 4.12
CA SER A 44 6.57 -10.57 3.93
C SER A 44 6.47 -9.52 5.04
N GLY A 45 5.45 -9.59 5.90
CA GLY A 45 5.18 -8.56 6.92
C GLY A 45 4.45 -7.32 6.37
N GLU A 46 4.04 -7.32 5.10
CA GLU A 46 3.28 -6.22 4.50
C GLU A 46 1.88 -6.08 5.11
N ILE A 47 1.33 -7.17 5.65
CA ILE A 47 0.17 -7.15 6.55
C ILE A 47 0.70 -7.38 7.97
N PRO A 48 0.88 -6.31 8.79
CA PRO A 48 1.64 -6.41 10.02
C PRO A 48 0.93 -7.22 11.10
N LYS A 49 -0.40 -7.10 11.23
CA LYS A 49 -1.18 -7.74 12.30
C LYS A 49 -2.47 -8.38 11.78
N ALA A 50 -2.97 -9.38 12.50
CA ALA A 50 -4.27 -10.00 12.19
C ALA A 50 -5.43 -8.98 12.22
N VAL A 51 -5.32 -7.92 13.04
CA VAL A 51 -6.29 -6.82 13.08
C VAL A 51 -6.39 -6.10 11.73
N ASP A 52 -5.29 -6.04 10.97
CA ASP A 52 -5.24 -5.40 9.66
C ASP A 52 -5.96 -6.24 8.61
N VAL A 53 -5.95 -7.58 8.74
CA VAL A 53 -6.80 -8.45 7.92
C VAL A 53 -8.29 -8.17 8.22
N ARG A 54 -8.65 -8.14 9.50
CA ARG A 54 -10.03 -7.91 9.94
C ARG A 54 -10.59 -6.57 9.50
N ALA A 55 -9.83 -5.49 9.69
CA ALA A 55 -10.28 -4.12 9.45
C ALA A 55 -9.90 -3.63 8.06
N SER A 56 -8.61 -3.64 7.74
CA SER A 56 -8.05 -2.97 6.56
C SER A 56 -8.26 -3.78 5.28
N LEU A 57 -7.97 -5.09 5.28
CA LEU A 57 -8.24 -5.93 4.10
C LEU A 57 -9.74 -5.99 3.80
N ARG A 58 -10.58 -6.09 4.85
CA ARG A 58 -12.04 -6.01 4.70
C ARG A 58 -12.48 -4.72 4.00
N LYS A 59 -11.90 -3.55 4.32
CA LYS A 59 -12.17 -2.28 3.64
C LYS A 59 -11.79 -2.33 2.15
N ILE A 60 -10.63 -2.91 1.81
CA ILE A 60 -10.20 -3.07 0.42
C ILE A 60 -11.20 -3.93 -0.36
N CYS A 61 -11.61 -5.08 0.21
CA CYS A 61 -12.61 -5.96 -0.39
C CYS A 61 -13.99 -5.28 -0.50
N GLU A 62 -14.37 -4.48 0.50
CA GLU A 62 -15.63 -3.74 0.50
C GLU A 62 -15.66 -2.60 -0.53
N ALA A 63 -14.54 -1.93 -0.75
CA ALA A 63 -14.40 -0.95 -1.82
C ALA A 63 -14.63 -1.60 -3.20
N GLY A 64 -14.11 -2.81 -3.42
CA GLY A 64 -14.32 -3.55 -4.67
C GLY A 64 -13.77 -2.82 -5.90
N GLY A 65 -14.20 -3.24 -7.10
CA GLY A 65 -13.86 -2.60 -8.38
C GLY A 65 -12.33 -2.47 -8.59
N LYS A 66 -11.89 -1.33 -9.14
CA LYS A 66 -10.47 -1.12 -9.48
C LYS A 66 -9.52 -1.23 -8.28
N THR A 67 -9.95 -0.81 -7.08
CA THR A 67 -9.13 -0.92 -5.86
C THR A 67 -8.86 -2.38 -5.51
N LEU A 68 -9.91 -3.19 -5.41
CA LEU A 68 -9.77 -4.62 -5.13
C LEU A 68 -9.02 -5.34 -6.25
N HIS A 69 -9.35 -5.05 -7.51
CA HIS A 69 -8.69 -5.66 -8.66
C HIS A 69 -7.17 -5.44 -8.64
N ARG A 70 -6.73 -4.20 -8.42
CA ARG A 70 -5.30 -3.87 -8.36
C ARG A 70 -4.60 -4.55 -7.20
N PHE A 71 -5.26 -4.64 -6.03
CA PHE A 71 -4.72 -5.39 -4.90
C PHE A 71 -4.60 -6.88 -5.25
N ALA A 72 -5.71 -7.51 -5.66
CA ALA A 72 -5.78 -8.95 -5.93
C ALA A 72 -4.87 -9.43 -7.06
N THR A 73 -4.54 -8.56 -8.01
CA THR A 73 -3.59 -8.82 -9.12
C THR A 73 -2.16 -8.33 -8.83
N ASN A 74 -1.87 -7.95 -7.58
CA ASN A 74 -0.56 -7.47 -7.12
C ASN A 74 -0.03 -6.24 -7.88
N GLN A 75 -0.92 -5.39 -8.40
CA GLN A 75 -0.62 -4.10 -9.06
C GLN A 75 -0.59 -2.91 -8.06
N ALA A 76 -0.89 -3.16 -6.80
CA ALA A 76 -0.77 -2.22 -5.70
C ALA A 76 -0.46 -3.00 -4.41
N ASP A 77 0.39 -2.44 -3.56
CA ASP A 77 0.64 -2.99 -2.23
C ASP A 77 -0.57 -2.77 -1.30
N PHE A 78 -0.51 -3.38 -0.12
CA PHE A 78 -1.57 -3.35 0.87
C PHE A 78 -1.91 -1.94 1.35
N GLU A 79 -0.90 -1.09 1.56
CA GLU A 79 -1.09 0.27 2.06
C GLU A 79 -1.70 1.19 0.99
N ASP A 80 -1.17 1.17 -0.23
CA ASP A 80 -1.70 1.90 -1.39
C ASP A 80 -3.17 1.49 -1.67
N SER A 81 -3.47 0.19 -1.53
CA SER A 81 -4.81 -0.35 -1.73
C SER A 81 -5.77 0.06 -0.63
N LEU A 82 -5.33 0.06 0.64
CA LEU A 82 -6.11 0.56 1.76
C LEU A 82 -6.40 2.05 1.61
N GLN A 83 -5.39 2.85 1.28
CA GLN A 83 -5.57 4.28 1.03
C GLN A 83 -6.54 4.53 -0.13
N SER A 84 -6.46 3.74 -1.20
CA SER A 84 -7.40 3.80 -2.32
C SER A 84 -8.83 3.42 -1.91
N ALA A 85 -9.00 2.49 -0.97
CA ALA A 85 -10.30 2.09 -0.43
C ALA A 85 -10.90 3.19 0.46
N GLU A 86 -10.08 3.82 1.31
CA GLU A 86 -10.48 4.91 2.19
C GLU A 86 -10.79 6.21 1.44
N ALA A 87 -10.07 6.46 0.34
CA ALA A 87 -10.33 7.58 -0.55
C ALA A 87 -11.60 7.39 -1.41
N ARG A 88 -12.26 6.23 -1.36
CA ARG A 88 -13.50 6.00 -2.12
C ARG A 88 -14.64 6.83 -1.50
N GLY A 89 -14.81 8.06 -2.00
CA GLY A 89 -15.77 9.06 -1.50
C GLY A 89 -15.11 10.33 -0.93
N ALA A 90 -13.81 10.33 -0.68
CA ALA A 90 -13.03 11.51 -0.30
C ALA A 90 -12.14 11.92 -1.48
N GLY A 91 -12.12 13.20 -1.83
CA GLY A 91 -11.51 13.73 -3.05
C GLY A 91 -10.08 13.24 -3.39
N ASP A 92 -9.80 13.33 -4.69
CA ASP A 92 -8.57 13.02 -5.44
C ASP A 92 -7.45 12.26 -4.69
N HIS A 93 -7.44 10.93 -4.83
CA HIS A 93 -6.39 10.03 -4.36
C HIS A 93 -4.97 10.47 -4.80
N VAL A 94 -4.84 11.08 -5.99
CA VAL A 94 -3.54 11.56 -6.49
C VAL A 94 -3.03 12.70 -5.61
N PHE A 95 -3.92 13.60 -5.21
CA PHE A 95 -3.59 14.70 -4.31
C PHE A 95 -3.15 14.18 -2.93
N GLN A 96 -3.86 13.19 -2.36
CA GLN A 96 -3.50 12.66 -1.04
C GLN A 96 -2.13 11.98 -1.02
N LYS A 97 -1.75 11.28 -2.09
CA LYS A 97 -0.41 10.68 -2.22
C LYS A 97 0.69 11.76 -2.30
N LEU A 98 0.45 12.82 -3.09
CA LEU A 98 1.37 13.98 -3.14
C LEU A 98 1.48 14.68 -1.79
N LYS A 99 0.36 14.87 -1.09
CA LYS A 99 0.33 15.47 0.24
C LYS A 99 1.12 14.66 1.26
N LYS A 100 0.89 13.34 1.35
CA LYS A 100 1.63 12.45 2.25
C LYS A 100 3.14 12.51 2.01
N PHE A 101 3.57 12.49 0.75
CA PHE A 101 4.98 12.60 0.40
C PHE A 101 5.58 13.95 0.84
N ARG A 102 4.87 15.05 0.60
CA ARG A 102 5.28 16.38 1.09
C ARG A 102 5.39 16.39 2.61
N ASP A 103 4.37 15.89 3.31
CA ASP A 103 4.31 15.88 4.77
C ASP A 103 5.46 15.05 5.37
N TRP A 104 5.85 13.96 4.72
CA TRP A 104 7.02 13.16 5.11
C TRP A 104 8.35 13.91 4.92
N ILE A 105 8.57 14.60 3.79
CA ILE A 105 9.85 15.31 3.55
C ILE A 105 10.07 16.49 4.49
N ILE A 106 8.99 17.14 4.92
CA ILE A 106 9.06 18.27 5.87
C ILE A 106 9.02 17.82 7.34
N ASP A 107 8.86 16.51 7.60
CA ASP A 107 8.94 15.98 8.95
C ASP A 107 10.39 16.07 9.45
N SER A 108 10.58 16.67 10.62
CA SER A 108 11.91 16.92 11.16
C SER A 108 12.73 15.65 11.38
N ASN A 109 12.09 14.51 11.72
CA ASN A 109 12.82 13.26 11.91
C ASN A 109 13.27 12.67 10.57
N ALA A 110 12.45 12.80 9.53
CA ALA A 110 12.82 12.38 8.18
C ALA A 110 13.96 13.24 7.63
N GLU A 111 13.91 14.55 7.86
CA GLU A 111 14.98 15.48 7.48
C GLU A 111 16.30 15.12 8.18
N GLU A 112 16.29 15.01 9.50
CA GLU A 112 17.46 14.61 10.30
C GLU A 112 18.01 13.26 9.82
N GLY A 113 17.15 12.26 9.67
CA GLY A 113 17.54 10.93 9.22
C GLY A 113 18.20 10.92 7.84
N ILE A 114 17.78 11.80 6.92
CA ILE A 114 18.42 11.94 5.60
C ILE A 114 19.75 12.70 5.71
N LEU A 115 19.83 13.74 6.54
CA LEU A 115 21.02 14.56 6.72
C LEU A 115 22.16 13.82 7.43
N GLU A 116 21.84 12.88 8.31
CA GLU A 116 22.79 12.01 9.02
C GLU A 116 23.40 10.93 8.13
N LEU A 117 22.82 10.64 6.96
CA LEU A 117 23.36 9.66 6.02
C LEU A 117 24.74 10.11 5.50
N ASN A 118 25.62 9.12 5.30
CA ASN A 118 26.96 9.33 4.78
C ASN A 118 27.27 8.43 3.59
N GLY A 119 28.32 8.78 2.84
CA GLY A 119 28.84 7.97 1.74
C GLY A 119 27.81 7.69 0.64
N ASP A 120 27.67 6.41 0.30
CA ASP A 120 26.82 5.96 -0.81
C ASP A 120 25.33 6.15 -0.54
N ALA A 121 24.87 5.92 0.70
CA ALA A 121 23.46 6.08 1.07
C ALA A 121 22.98 7.53 0.85
N ARG A 122 23.78 8.51 1.27
CA ARG A 122 23.48 9.94 1.05
C ARG A 122 23.38 10.28 -0.44
N LYS A 123 24.29 9.75 -1.26
CA LYS A 123 24.30 9.97 -2.71
C LYS A 123 23.05 9.41 -3.38
N ARG A 124 22.60 8.22 -2.96
CA ARG A 124 21.36 7.61 -3.47
C ARG A 124 20.13 8.44 -3.10
N CYS A 125 20.03 8.90 -1.85
CA CYS A 125 18.94 9.79 -1.43
C CYS A 125 18.93 11.12 -2.22
N ALA A 126 20.10 11.75 -2.39
CA ALA A 126 20.22 12.97 -3.20
C ALA A 126 19.81 12.74 -4.67
N PHE A 127 20.17 11.58 -5.24
CA PHE A 127 19.79 11.21 -6.59
C PHE A 127 18.26 11.04 -6.75
N GLU A 128 17.61 10.35 -5.81
CA GLU A 128 16.15 10.16 -5.84
C GLU A 128 15.41 11.49 -5.65
N LEU A 129 15.84 12.34 -4.71
CA LEU A 129 15.26 13.67 -4.52
C LEU A 129 15.37 14.52 -5.79
N GLU A 130 16.51 14.46 -6.49
CA GLU A 130 16.72 15.16 -7.75
C GLU A 130 15.79 14.65 -8.87
N LYS A 131 15.56 13.34 -8.94
CA LYS A 131 14.61 12.74 -9.90
C LYS A 131 13.19 13.19 -9.62
N ILE A 132 12.79 13.22 -8.35
CA ILE A 132 11.46 13.67 -7.93
C ILE A 132 11.28 15.15 -8.24
N ARG A 133 12.27 16.00 -7.94
CA ARG A 133 12.27 17.44 -8.26
C ARG A 133 12.00 17.66 -9.75
N LYS A 134 12.86 17.11 -10.62
CA LYS A 134 12.75 17.25 -12.08
C LYS A 134 11.40 16.77 -12.60
N ARG A 135 10.89 15.64 -12.09
CA ARG A 135 9.61 15.12 -12.55
C ARG A 135 8.43 15.97 -12.08
N SER A 136 8.51 16.51 -10.86
CA SER A 136 7.51 17.41 -10.29
C SER A 136 7.42 18.71 -11.09
N GLU A 137 8.56 19.31 -11.47
CA GLU A 137 8.60 20.49 -12.36
C GLU A 137 7.93 20.22 -13.71
N ILE A 138 8.24 19.09 -14.36
CA ILE A 138 7.62 18.69 -15.63
C ILE A 138 6.10 18.53 -15.47
N LEU A 139 5.65 17.89 -14.39
CA LEU A 139 4.22 17.70 -14.12
C LEU A 139 3.51 19.03 -13.84
N LEU A 140 4.13 19.92 -13.07
CA LEU A 140 3.61 21.25 -12.78
C LEU A 140 3.44 22.07 -14.06
N ASN A 141 4.46 22.09 -14.92
CA ASN A 141 4.39 22.76 -16.22
C ASN A 141 3.26 22.18 -17.08
N LYS A 142 3.09 20.86 -17.10
CA LYS A 142 2.00 20.21 -17.83
C LYS A 142 0.62 20.54 -17.27
N LEU A 143 0.48 20.75 -15.97
CA LEU A 143 -0.79 21.15 -15.34
C LEU A 143 -1.11 22.62 -15.61
N ASN A 144 -0.12 23.50 -15.49
CA ASN A 144 -0.27 24.93 -15.71
C ASN A 144 -0.49 25.29 -17.19
N ASN A 145 0.09 24.52 -18.11
CA ASN A 145 -0.10 24.69 -19.56
C ASN A 145 -1.33 23.94 -20.10
N LYS A 146 -2.16 23.36 -19.23
CA LYS A 146 -3.36 22.60 -19.61
C LYS A 146 -4.61 23.48 -19.61
N PHE A 147 -4.50 24.72 -20.07
CA PHE A 147 -5.62 25.63 -20.37
C PHE A 147 -5.22 26.59 -21.48
#